data_AF-A0A1R1PYB4-F1
#
_entry.id   AF-A0A1R1PYB4-F1
#
_cell.length_a   1.000
_cell.length_b   1.000
_cell.length_c   1.000
_cell.angle_alpha   90.00
_cell.angle_beta   90.00
_cell.angle_gamma   90.00
#
_symmetry.space_group_name_H-M   'P 1'
#
loop_
_entity.id
_entity.type
_entity.pdbx_description
1 polymer ?
#
loop_
_entity_poly.entity_id
_entity_poly.type
_entity_poly.pdbx_seq_one_letter_code
_entity_poly.pdbx_strand_id
1 'polypeptide(L)'
;MKMELSKHLYKKELLQGTAVPEVQAGKEDSGEAEAESIDYEDMLKKVIDTQSQGLKRWYAGPGPGLPIKEEEMRQMRDKSDQEIREIALEQIVLLVIKVDTVDYCDLSGSPHKRTIYTERESGSQTNWSSLDVYP
;
A
#
# COMPACT_ATOMS: atom_id res chain seq x y z
N MET A 1 -10.94 30.45 -1.75
CA MET A 1 -11.21 29.59 -2.92
C MET A 1 -11.07 28.16 -2.45
N LYS A 2 -12.19 27.44 -2.25
CA LYS A 2 -12.18 26.05 -1.75
C LYS A 2 -12.04 25.13 -2.96
N MET A 3 -10.99 24.30 -3.00
CA MET A 3 -10.86 23.24 -4.00
C MET A 3 -11.53 21.98 -3.44
N GLU A 4 -12.65 21.59 -4.03
CA GLU A 4 -13.23 20.26 -3.86
C GLU A 4 -12.56 19.32 -4.87
N LEU A 5 -11.80 18.34 -4.38
CA LEU A 5 -11.27 17.26 -5.21
C LEU A 5 -12.32 16.14 -5.26
N SER A 6 -12.88 15.95 -6.46
CA SER A 6 -13.86 14.92 -6.79
C SER A 6 -13.34 13.52 -6.48
N LYS A 7 -14.00 12.83 -5.55
CA LYS A 7 -13.87 11.38 -5.39
C LYS A 7 -14.68 10.70 -6.50
N HIS A 8 -14.17 9.58 -7.00
CA HIS A 8 -14.77 8.55 -7.88
C HIS A 8 -14.25 8.56 -9.32
N LEU A 9 -13.46 7.52 -9.64
CA LEU A 9 -13.48 6.83 -10.93
C LEU A 9 -12.72 5.51 -10.80
N TYR A 10 -13.46 4.42 -10.59
CA TYR A 10 -13.06 3.10 -11.08
C TYR A 10 -14.21 2.54 -11.90
N LYS A 11 -14.02 2.51 -13.22
CA LYS A 11 -14.93 1.92 -14.19
C LYS A 11 -14.30 0.59 -14.62
N LYS A 12 -14.90 -0.53 -14.22
CA LYS A 12 -14.46 -1.88 -14.59
C LYS A 12 -15.06 -2.22 -15.96
N GLU A 13 -14.26 -2.21 -17.02
CA GLU A 13 -14.68 -2.75 -18.32
C GLU A 13 -14.16 -4.19 -18.44
N LEU A 14 -15.08 -5.16 -18.39
CA LEU A 14 -14.82 -6.58 -18.61
C LEU A 14 -14.61 -6.84 -20.11
N LEU A 15 -13.47 -7.42 -20.49
CA LEU A 15 -13.30 -8.08 -21.79
C LEU A 15 -13.54 -9.58 -21.63
N GLN A 16 -14.46 -10.13 -22.42
CA GLN A 16 -14.88 -11.53 -22.45
C GLN A 16 -13.99 -12.40 -23.36
N GLY A 17 -13.84 -13.67 -22.98
CA GLY A 17 -13.41 -14.81 -23.81
C GLY A 17 -11.92 -15.16 -23.66
N THR A 18 -11.50 -16.39 -23.38
CA THR A 18 -11.92 -17.70 -23.94
C THR A 18 -11.80 -18.85 -22.92
N ALA A 19 -12.70 -19.83 -23.03
CA ALA A 19 -12.89 -20.96 -22.13
C ALA A 19 -11.85 -22.09 -22.25
N VAL A 20 -11.51 -22.74 -21.12
CA VAL A 20 -10.95 -24.11 -21.02
C VAL A 20 -11.37 -24.73 -19.65
N PRO A 21 -11.39 -26.06 -19.46
CA PRO A 21 -12.55 -26.86 -19.08
C PRO A 21 -12.71 -27.09 -17.57
N GLU A 22 -13.94 -27.44 -17.18
CA GLU A 22 -14.40 -27.75 -15.83
C GLU A 22 -13.63 -28.91 -15.17
N VAL A 23 -13.26 -28.73 -13.90
CA VAL A 23 -12.91 -29.83 -12.99
C VAL A 23 -13.88 -29.79 -11.81
N GLN A 24 -14.43 -30.96 -11.50
CA GLN A 24 -15.62 -31.19 -10.66
C GLN A 24 -15.49 -30.70 -9.21
N ALA A 25 -16.64 -30.21 -8.74
CA ALA A 25 -16.93 -29.67 -7.43
C ALA A 25 -16.71 -30.65 -6.27
N GLY A 26 -16.15 -30.13 -5.17
CA GLY A 26 -16.13 -30.76 -3.86
C GLY A 26 -16.55 -29.75 -2.79
N LYS A 27 -17.82 -29.84 -2.39
CA LYS A 27 -18.50 -29.31 -1.18
C LYS A 27 -18.23 -27.86 -0.75
N GLU A 28 -19.30 -27.08 -0.92
CA GLU A 28 -19.60 -25.77 -0.37
C GLU A 28 -19.38 -25.70 1.15
N ASP A 29 -18.53 -24.79 1.58
CA ASP A 29 -18.64 -24.13 2.87
C ASP A 29 -18.99 -22.67 2.57
N SER A 30 -20.29 -22.36 2.60
CA SER A 30 -20.83 -21.02 2.35
C SER A 30 -20.65 -20.15 3.60
N GLY A 31 -19.40 -19.91 3.97
CA GLY A 31 -19.04 -18.81 4.84
C GLY A 31 -18.82 -17.59 3.95
N GLU A 32 -19.85 -16.78 3.75
CA GLU A 32 -19.66 -15.43 3.24
C GLU A 32 -18.80 -14.68 4.26
N ALA A 33 -17.48 -14.67 4.04
CA ALA A 33 -16.58 -13.79 4.75
C ALA A 33 -17.01 -12.37 4.42
N GLU A 34 -17.70 -11.73 5.36
CA GLU A 34 -17.95 -10.29 5.29
C GLU A 34 -16.59 -9.62 5.05
N ALA A 35 -16.47 -8.93 3.91
CA ALA A 35 -15.27 -8.19 3.60
C ALA A 35 -15.14 -7.09 4.66
N GLU A 36 -14.29 -7.31 5.66
CA GLU A 36 -13.95 -6.29 6.66
C GLU A 36 -13.54 -5.02 5.90
N SER A 37 -14.33 -3.96 6.07
CA SER A 37 -14.03 -2.68 5.46
C SER A 37 -12.75 -2.14 6.10
N ILE A 38 -11.67 -2.06 5.33
CA ILE A 38 -10.40 -1.55 5.81
C ILE A 38 -10.53 -0.06 6.14
N ASP A 39 -10.36 0.31 7.42
CA ASP A 39 -10.31 1.71 7.86
C ASP A 39 -8.90 2.28 7.67
N TYR A 40 -8.70 2.96 6.54
CA TYR A 40 -7.43 3.58 6.20
C TYR A 40 -7.04 4.75 7.13
N GLU A 41 -8.00 5.44 7.75
CA GLU A 41 -7.70 6.53 8.68
C GLU A 41 -7.16 5.99 10.00
N ASP A 42 -7.76 4.92 10.51
CA ASP A 42 -7.25 4.21 11.69
C ASP A 42 -5.86 3.59 11.42
N MET A 43 -5.66 3.00 10.23
CA MET A 43 -4.34 2.50 9.82
C MET A 43 -3.29 3.62 9.78
N LEU A 44 -3.62 4.79 9.22
CA LEU A 44 -2.69 5.93 9.18
C LEU A 44 -2.31 6.40 10.59
N LYS A 45 -3.31 6.48 11.49
CA LYS A 45 -3.09 6.83 12.91
C LYS A 45 -2.17 5.82 13.59
N LYS A 46 -2.42 4.53 13.40
CA LYS A 46 -1.54 3.47 13.92
C LYS A 46 -0.12 3.59 13.39
N VAL A 47 0.04 3.82 12.09
CA VAL A 47 1.37 3.97 11.46
C VAL A 47 2.14 5.12 12.09
N ILE A 48 1.55 6.33 12.21
CA ILE A 48 2.26 7.45 12.82
C ILE A 48 2.57 7.18 14.30
N ASP A 49 1.66 6.53 15.03
CA ASP A 49 1.81 6.28 16.47
C ASP A 49 2.98 5.37 16.78
N THR A 50 3.25 4.39 15.92
CA THR A 50 4.42 3.50 16.01
C THR A 50 5.76 4.16 15.66
N GLN A 51 5.76 5.36 15.05
CA GLN A 51 7.02 6.02 14.67
C GLN A 51 7.72 6.69 15.86
N SER A 52 9.03 6.82 15.74
CA SER A 52 9.85 7.59 16.69
C SER A 52 9.46 9.08 16.69
N GLN A 53 9.71 9.77 17.80
CA GLN A 53 9.46 11.21 17.89
C GLN A 53 10.27 12.02 16.87
N GLY A 54 11.49 11.57 16.54
CA GLY A 54 12.31 12.20 15.50
C GLY A 54 11.64 12.15 14.13
N LEU A 55 11.06 11.00 13.77
CA LEU A 55 10.39 10.83 12.48
C LEU A 55 9.06 11.61 12.42
N LYS A 56 8.31 11.66 13.53
CA LYS A 56 7.12 12.52 13.63
C LYS A 56 7.48 14.00 13.40
N ARG A 57 8.60 14.47 13.97
CA ARG A 57 9.12 15.84 13.74
C ARG A 57 9.55 16.07 12.29
N TRP A 58 10.04 15.05 11.58
CA TRP A 58 10.35 15.15 10.15
C TRP A 58 9.08 15.34 9.32
N TYR A 59 8.05 14.53 9.54
CA TYR A 59 6.77 14.68 8.84
C TYR A 59 6.10 16.02 9.13
N ALA A 60 6.24 16.54 10.35
CA ALA A 60 5.69 17.84 10.73
C ALA A 60 6.55 19.03 10.26
N GLY A 61 7.73 18.78 9.69
CA GLY A 61 8.66 19.81 9.26
C GLY A 61 8.32 20.42 7.89
N PRO A 62 9.20 21.27 7.34
CA PRO A 62 9.03 21.80 5.99
C PRO A 62 8.94 20.67 4.96
N GLY A 63 8.09 20.88 3.95
CA GLY A 63 7.96 19.94 2.84
C GLY A 63 9.31 19.66 2.15
N PRO A 64 9.53 18.44 1.63
CA PRO A 64 10.78 18.06 1.00
C PRO A 64 11.11 18.98 -0.18
N GLY A 65 12.37 19.39 -0.28
CA GLY A 65 12.85 20.29 -1.33
C GLY A 65 12.59 21.77 -1.09
N LEU A 66 11.87 22.14 -0.03
CA LEU A 66 11.73 23.54 0.37
C LEU A 66 12.98 24.04 1.12
N PRO A 67 13.31 25.33 0.99
CA PRO A 67 14.40 25.92 1.76
C PRO A 67 14.09 25.87 3.25
N ILE A 68 15.09 25.49 4.05
CA ILE A 68 14.98 25.47 5.51
C ILE A 68 15.03 26.90 6.02
N LYS A 69 13.93 27.37 6.64
CA LYS A 69 13.91 28.65 7.35
C LYS A 69 14.16 28.41 8.83
N GLU A 70 15.17 29.06 9.39
CA GLU A 70 15.55 28.87 10.79
C GLU A 70 14.41 29.17 11.77
N GLU A 71 13.59 30.18 11.46
CA GLU A 71 12.46 30.59 12.31
C GLU A 71 11.38 29.49 12.40
N GLU A 72 11.01 28.88 11.27
CA GLU A 72 10.06 27.77 11.22
C GLU A 72 10.60 26.54 11.97
N MET A 73 11.91 26.28 11.86
CA MET A 73 12.56 25.19 12.58
C MET A 73 12.60 25.42 14.10
N ARG A 74 12.74 26.68 14.56
CA ARG A 74 12.67 27.01 15.99
C ARG A 74 11.28 26.79 16.55
N GLN A 75 10.26 27.30 15.85
CA GLN A 75 8.86 27.09 16.24
C GLN A 75 8.50 25.60 16.35
N MET A 76 9.05 24.76 15.47
CA MET A 76 8.86 23.30 15.52
C MET A 76 9.58 22.60 16.69
N ARG A 77 10.65 23.18 17.24
CA ARG A 77 11.35 22.61 18.41
C ARG A 77 10.55 22.80 19.69
N ASP A 78 9.85 23.91 19.81
CA ASP A 78 9.12 24.29 21.02
C ASP A 78 7.75 23.59 21.14
N LYS A 79 7.29 22.94 20.06
CA LYS A 79 6.05 22.17 20.03
C LYS A 79 6.13 20.89 20.87
N SER A 80 5.03 20.62 21.58
CA SER A 80 4.83 19.38 22.32
C SER A 80 4.71 18.18 21.38
N ASP A 81 4.97 16.97 21.89
CA ASP A 81 4.89 15.75 21.09
C ASP A 81 3.47 15.49 20.54
N GLN A 82 2.43 15.96 21.24
CA GLN A 82 1.04 15.88 20.76
C GLN A 82 0.80 16.81 19.57
N GLU A 83 1.25 18.06 19.63
CA GLU A 83 1.13 18.99 18.49
C GLU A 83 1.94 18.50 17.28
N ILE A 84 3.14 17.98 17.52
CA ILE A 84 3.97 17.39 16.46
C ILE A 84 3.24 16.23 15.79
N ARG A 85 2.60 15.36 16.59
CA ARG A 85 1.82 14.23 16.07
C ARG A 85 0.65 14.69 15.21
N GLU A 86 -0.10 15.71 15.65
CA GLU A 86 -1.24 16.25 14.91
C GLU A 86 -0.82 16.87 13.59
N ILE A 87 0.25 17.66 13.57
CA ILE A 87 0.80 18.23 12.32
C ILE A 87 1.31 17.11 11.41
N ALA A 88 2.03 16.12 11.96
CA ALA A 88 2.53 15.00 11.18
C ALA A 88 1.41 14.18 10.54
N LEU A 89 0.26 14.02 11.20
CA LEU A 89 -0.92 13.34 10.65
C LEU A 89 -1.50 14.03 9.43
N GLU A 90 -1.37 15.35 9.33
CA GLU A 90 -1.83 16.13 8.17
C GLU A 90 -0.88 16.00 6.97
N GLN A 91 0.38 15.60 7.19
CA GLN A 91 1.43 15.56 6.18
C GLN A 91 1.80 14.12 5.75
N ILE A 92 1.57 13.14 6.62
CA ILE A 92 1.88 11.73 6.34
C ILE A 92 0.84 11.12 5.41
N VAL A 93 1.31 10.28 4.49
CA VAL A 93 0.48 9.52 3.56
C VAL A 93 0.73 8.03 3.77
N LEU A 94 -0.34 7.26 3.87
CA LEU A 94 -0.28 5.80 3.79
C LEU A 94 -0.40 5.39 2.33
N LEU A 95 0.71 4.96 1.73
CA LEU A 95 0.72 4.38 0.39
C LEU A 95 0.67 2.85 0.52
N VAL A 96 -0.48 2.26 0.19
CA VAL A 96 -0.63 0.80 0.09
C VAL A 96 -0.49 0.39 -1.36
N ILE A 97 0.47 -0.48 -1.65
CA ILE A 97 0.71 -1.01 -2.99
C ILE A 97 0.13 -2.41 -3.06
N LYS A 98 -0.94 -2.60 -3.83
CA LYS A 98 -1.34 -3.93 -4.29
C LYS A 98 -0.35 -4.34 -5.37
N VAL A 99 0.35 -5.45 -5.14
CA VAL A 99 1.34 -5.96 -6.08
C VAL A 99 0.73 -7.16 -6.78
N ASP A 100 0.63 -7.09 -8.10
CA ASP A 100 0.13 -8.20 -8.91
C ASP A 100 1.28 -9.07 -9.44
N THR A 101 2.53 -8.60 -9.35
CA THR A 101 3.70 -9.33 -9.86
C THR A 101 4.96 -9.01 -9.05
N VAL A 102 5.72 -10.05 -8.70
CA VAL A 102 7.01 -9.96 -7.99
C VAL A 102 8.07 -10.68 -8.82
N ASP A 103 9.12 -9.96 -9.22
CA ASP A 103 10.28 -10.53 -9.91
C ASP A 103 11.41 -10.76 -8.88
N TYR A 104 11.65 -12.02 -8.55
CA TYR A 104 12.65 -12.42 -7.57
C TYR A 104 13.88 -13.01 -8.25
N CYS A 105 15.06 -12.56 -7.84
CA CYS A 105 16.33 -13.06 -8.34
C CYS A 105 17.24 -13.49 -7.18
N ASP A 106 17.68 -14.74 -7.21
CA ASP A 106 18.67 -15.33 -6.31
C ASP A 106 20.01 -15.46 -7.01
N LEU A 107 20.96 -14.65 -6.55
CA LEU A 107 22.32 -14.57 -7.08
C LEU A 107 23.29 -15.53 -6.39
N SER A 108 22.85 -16.28 -5.37
CA SER A 108 23.73 -17.19 -4.61
C SER A 108 24.16 -18.43 -5.41
N GLY A 109 23.39 -18.81 -6.44
CA GLY A 109 23.67 -19.95 -7.33
C GLY A 109 24.40 -19.57 -8.62
N SER A 110 25.04 -20.57 -9.24
CA SER A 110 25.55 -20.51 -10.62
C SER A 110 25.02 -21.71 -11.42
N PRO A 111 24.12 -21.50 -12.41
CA PRO A 111 23.57 -20.20 -12.83
C PRO A 111 22.69 -19.56 -11.75
N HIS A 112 22.52 -18.23 -11.82
CA HIS A 112 21.57 -17.50 -11.00
C HIS A 112 20.14 -18.02 -11.25
N LYS A 113 19.26 -17.85 -10.26
CA LYS A 113 17.86 -18.28 -10.37
C LYS A 113 16.97 -17.05 -10.39
N ARG A 114 16.01 -17.01 -11.31
CA ARG A 114 15.02 -15.95 -11.39
C ARG A 114 13.63 -16.57 -11.47
N THR A 115 12.72 -16.09 -10.63
CA THR A 115 11.34 -16.56 -10.55
C THR A 115 10.40 -15.36 -10.54
N ILE A 116 9.45 -15.35 -11.47
CA ILE A 116 8.40 -14.33 -11.55
C ILE A 116 7.13 -14.90 -10.91
N TYR A 117 6.66 -14.25 -9.86
CA TYR A 117 5.37 -14.53 -9.23
C TYR A 117 4.32 -13.58 -9.78
N THR A 118 3.14 -14.09 -10.14
CA THR A 118 2.03 -13.28 -10.68
C THR A 118 0.74 -13.67 -9.99
N GLU A 119 0.04 -12.67 -9.45
CA GLU A 119 -1.32 -12.78 -8.93
C GLU A 119 -2.29 -13.06 -10.09
N ARG A 120 -3.15 -14.05 -9.91
CA ARG A 120 -4.25 -14.38 -10.82
C ARG A 120 -5.54 -14.32 -10.03
N GLU A 121 -6.48 -13.50 -10.50
CA GLU A 121 -7.84 -13.52 -10.00
C GLU A 121 -8.58 -14.70 -10.64
N SER A 122 -9.11 -15.60 -9.80
CA SER A 122 -10.00 -16.68 -10.25
C SER A 122 -11.27 -16.63 -9.41
N GLY A 123 -12.29 -15.92 -9.91
CA GLY A 123 -13.53 -15.68 -9.17
C GLY A 123 -13.28 -14.75 -7.97
N SER A 124 -13.68 -15.18 -6.78
CA SER A 124 -13.47 -14.46 -5.50
C SER A 124 -12.14 -14.77 -4.82
N GLN A 125 -11.30 -15.64 -5.41
CA GLN A 125 -10.03 -16.06 -4.82
C GLN A 125 -8.83 -15.45 -5.54
N THR A 126 -7.92 -14.88 -4.76
CA THR A 126 -6.58 -14.51 -5.18
C THR A 126 -5.70 -15.76 -5.16
N ASN A 127 -5.16 -16.13 -6.32
CA ASN A 127 -4.19 -17.23 -6.45
C ASN A 127 -2.86 -16.69 -7.00
N TRP A 128 -1.74 -17.21 -6.50
CA TRP A 128 -0.41 -16.84 -7.01
C TRP A 128 0.13 -17.95 -7.89
N SER A 129 0.69 -17.56 -9.03
CA SER A 129 1.42 -18.46 -9.93
C SER A 129 2.90 -18.07 -9.98
N SER A 130 3.79 -19.04 -10.19
CA SER A 130 5.23 -18.81 -10.33
C SER A 130 5.74 -19.34 -11.66
N LEU A 131 6.66 -18.61 -12.28
CA LEU A 131 7.35 -18.99 -13.50
C LEU A 131 8.86 -18.84 -13.29
N ASP A 132 9.58 -19.95 -13.33
CA ASP A 132 11.04 -19.91 -13.39
C ASP A 132 11.48 -19.46 -14.78
N VAL A 133 12.31 -18.43 -14.83
CA VAL A 133 12.85 -17.86 -16.07
C VAL A 133 14.37 -17.96 -16.03
N TYR A 134 14.98 -18.12 -17.21
CA TYR A 134 16.43 -18.03 -17.31
C TYR A 134 16.87 -16.61 -16.90
N PRO A 135 17.91 -16.47 -16.06
CA PRO A 135 18.39 -15.16 -15.61
C PRO A 135 18.79 -14.25 -16.78
#